data_AF-A0A3N7JB14-F1
#
_entry.id   AF-A0A3N7JB14-F1
#
_cell.length_a   1.000
_cell.length_b   1.000
_cell.length_c   1.000
_cell.angle_alpha   90.00
_cell.angle_beta   90.00
_cell.angle_gamma   90.00
#
_symmetry.space_group_name_H-M   'P 1'
#
loop_
_entity.id
_entity.type
_entity.pdbx_description
1 polymer ?
#
loop_
_entity_poly.entity_id
_entity_poly.type
_entity_poly.pdbx_seq_one_letter_code
_entity_poly.pdbx_strand_id
1 'polypeptide(L)'
;MKTTHKWPAHLKAITGYGLALLLSCSCSKNGPEAPDDGDPDPDGTGFTLGWTGTDDPESIPSNIFLGFGNGNLPSSYSLVNRLPPIGDQGQYGTCVTWAAGYNLKTTLNALDNNWTTADLNNPGRQASPKDLFLSIPANLRGSNCNGTNFEPAFQQMIDRGVASLGTAPYTGMGDCSQLPDASATQEAANNRLNNFRKINMDVQEIKTYISQNRPVV
;
A
#
# COMPACT_ATOMS: atom_id res chain seq x y z
N MET A 1 46.77 32.29 -43.28
CA MET A 1 47.65 31.17 -43.70
C MET A 1 46.75 30.03 -44.15
N LYS A 2 46.76 29.73 -45.47
CA LYS A 2 46.36 28.50 -46.23
C LYS A 2 45.15 27.68 -45.70
N THR A 3 43.96 27.67 -46.30
CA THR A 3 43.43 27.07 -47.56
C THR A 3 43.38 25.53 -47.68
N THR A 4 42.21 25.03 -48.11
CA THR A 4 41.87 23.76 -48.85
C THR A 4 41.72 22.46 -48.01
N HIS A 5 40.90 21.44 -48.33
CA HIS A 5 40.15 21.04 -49.54
C HIS A 5 39.22 19.81 -49.29
N LYS A 6 38.11 19.74 -50.07
CA LYS A 6 37.46 18.57 -50.73
C LYS A 6 36.64 17.47 -49.98
N TRP A 7 35.38 17.36 -50.42
CA TRP A 7 34.44 16.20 -50.46
C TRP A 7 34.67 15.36 -51.77
N PRO A 8 33.82 14.37 -52.19
CA PRO A 8 33.08 13.26 -51.55
C PRO A 8 33.32 11.90 -52.29
N ALA A 9 32.69 10.78 -51.89
CA ALA A 9 32.36 9.68 -52.82
C ALA A 9 31.22 8.77 -52.33
N HIS A 10 30.34 8.47 -53.29
CA HIS A 10 29.10 7.69 -53.26
C HIS A 10 29.32 6.16 -53.35
N LEU A 11 28.18 5.44 -53.36
CA LEU A 11 27.86 4.08 -53.87
C LEU A 11 27.52 3.08 -52.74
N LYS A 12 26.47 2.27 -52.78
CA LYS A 12 25.44 1.96 -53.78
C LYS A 12 24.28 1.26 -53.05
N ALA A 13 23.05 1.55 -53.45
CA ALA A 13 21.90 0.69 -53.16
C ALA A 13 22.03 -0.62 -53.94
N ILE A 14 21.74 -1.75 -53.29
CA ILE A 14 21.38 -3.00 -53.96
C ILE A 14 20.07 -3.48 -53.33
N THR A 15 19.01 -3.35 -54.13
CA THR A 15 17.70 -3.96 -53.93
C THR A 15 17.83 -5.45 -54.22
N GLY A 16 17.43 -6.30 -53.29
CA GLY A 16 17.31 -7.75 -53.48
C GLY A 16 16.02 -8.24 -52.85
N TYR A 17 15.01 -8.53 -53.69
CA TYR A 17 13.82 -9.26 -53.31
C TYR A 17 14.20 -10.73 -53.10
N GLY A 18 13.83 -11.32 -51.95
CA GLY A 18 14.10 -12.71 -51.63
C GLY A 18 13.14 -13.26 -50.57
N LEU A 19 12.06 -13.85 -51.07
CA LEU A 19 11.27 -15.00 -50.57
C LEU A 19 11.17 -15.22 -49.05
N ALA A 20 9.93 -15.13 -48.56
CA ALA A 20 9.51 -15.53 -47.22
C ALA A 20 9.81 -17.01 -46.90
N LEU A 21 10.36 -17.27 -45.71
CA LEU A 21 10.16 -18.52 -44.98
C LEU A 21 10.12 -18.20 -43.48
N LEU A 22 8.92 -18.23 -42.91
CA LEU A 22 8.69 -18.20 -41.47
C LEU A 22 9.08 -19.58 -40.91
N LEU A 23 10.26 -19.68 -40.29
CA LEU A 23 10.59 -20.80 -39.42
C LEU A 23 10.24 -20.44 -37.98
N SER A 24 9.10 -20.94 -37.53
CA SER A 24 8.75 -21.10 -36.12
C SER A 24 9.64 -22.18 -35.49
N CYS A 25 10.74 -21.78 -34.86
CA CYS A 25 11.45 -22.67 -33.94
C CYS A 25 10.68 -22.75 -32.62
N SER A 26 9.92 -23.83 -32.48
CA SER A 26 9.46 -24.36 -31.20
C SER A 26 10.68 -24.89 -30.45
N CYS A 27 11.10 -24.22 -29.37
CA CYS A 27 12.09 -24.74 -28.45
C CYS A 27 11.38 -25.47 -27.30
N SER A 28 11.58 -26.79 -27.25
CA SER A 28 11.17 -27.66 -26.15
C SER A 28 11.81 -27.20 -24.83
N LYS A 29 10.97 -27.11 -23.79
CA LYS A 29 11.36 -27.05 -22.37
C LYS A 29 12.39 -28.13 -22.08
N ASN A 30 13.52 -27.74 -21.48
CA ASN A 30 14.37 -28.53 -20.58
C ASN A 30 15.39 -27.59 -19.92
N GLY A 31 14.88 -26.67 -19.09
CA GLY A 31 15.64 -25.98 -18.06
C GLY A 31 15.09 -26.40 -16.70
N PRO A 32 15.86 -26.25 -15.60
CA PRO A 32 15.32 -26.55 -14.27
C PRO A 32 14.05 -25.72 -14.09
N GLU A 33 12.96 -26.41 -13.77
CA GLU A 33 11.67 -25.79 -13.50
C GLU A 33 11.91 -24.65 -12.50
N ALA A 34 11.49 -23.43 -12.88
CA ALA A 34 11.25 -22.40 -11.89
C ALA A 34 10.37 -22.99 -10.79
N PRO A 35 10.50 -22.56 -9.53
CA PRO A 35 9.55 -22.97 -8.50
C PRO A 35 8.14 -22.81 -9.08
N ASP A 36 7.34 -23.84 -8.91
CA ASP A 36 5.93 -23.80 -9.25
C ASP A 36 5.30 -22.74 -8.34
N ASP A 37 5.26 -21.51 -8.83
CA ASP A 37 4.51 -20.39 -8.27
C ASP A 37 3.03 -20.73 -8.50
N GLY A 38 2.55 -21.78 -7.82
CA GLY A 38 1.27 -22.42 -8.08
C GLY A 38 0.20 -21.36 -8.31
N ASP A 39 -0.33 -21.35 -9.53
CA ASP A 39 -1.44 -20.48 -9.89
C ASP A 39 -2.52 -20.74 -8.84
N PRO A 40 -2.98 -19.72 -8.08
CA PRO A 40 -3.84 -19.95 -6.94
C PRO A 40 -5.10 -20.68 -7.41
N ASP A 41 -5.33 -21.85 -6.81
CA ASP A 41 -6.51 -22.67 -7.05
C ASP A 41 -7.76 -21.79 -6.89
N PRO A 42 -8.49 -21.50 -7.98
CA PRO A 42 -9.63 -20.59 -7.93
C PRO A 42 -10.78 -21.14 -7.09
N ASP A 43 -10.77 -22.44 -6.77
CA ASP A 43 -11.76 -23.09 -5.90
C ASP A 43 -11.30 -23.20 -4.43
N GLY A 44 -10.03 -22.89 -4.12
CA GLY A 44 -9.43 -22.99 -2.78
C GLY A 44 -9.09 -21.65 -2.12
N THR A 45 -8.94 -20.56 -2.88
CA THR A 45 -8.58 -19.23 -2.38
C THR A 45 -9.75 -18.26 -2.27
N GLY A 46 -10.97 -18.77 -2.06
CA GLY A 46 -12.19 -17.97 -1.97
C GLY A 46 -12.08 -16.85 -0.91
N PHE A 47 -12.03 -15.60 -1.36
CA PHE A 47 -12.17 -14.38 -0.55
C PHE A 47 -11.22 -14.25 0.65
N THR A 48 -9.98 -14.72 0.54
CA THR A 48 -8.94 -14.35 1.51
C THR A 48 -8.59 -12.87 1.30
N LEU A 49 -8.55 -12.07 2.38
CA LEU A 49 -8.18 -10.64 2.32
C LEU A 49 -6.67 -10.42 2.11
N GLY A 50 -5.94 -11.45 1.65
CA GLY A 50 -4.49 -11.39 1.43
C GLY A 50 -3.67 -11.29 2.71
N TRP A 51 -4.30 -11.37 3.89
CA TRP A 51 -3.62 -11.32 5.18
C TRP A 51 -3.25 -12.73 5.64
N THR A 52 -1.95 -13.03 5.70
CA THR A 52 -1.37 -14.29 6.19
C THR A 52 -0.64 -14.11 7.52
N GLY A 53 -0.92 -12.99 8.22
CA GLY A 53 -0.26 -12.61 9.46
C GLY A 53 -0.62 -13.49 10.64
N THR A 54 0.16 -13.36 11.72
CA THR A 54 0.02 -14.13 12.97
C THR A 54 -0.61 -13.30 14.10
N ASP A 55 -1.41 -12.27 13.78
CA ASP A 55 -2.13 -11.55 14.86
C ASP A 55 -2.99 -12.57 15.61
N ASP A 56 -3.09 -12.41 16.92
CA ASP A 56 -4.09 -13.09 17.73
C ASP A 56 -5.32 -12.19 17.80
N PRO A 57 -6.33 -12.37 16.93
CA PRO A 57 -7.41 -11.42 16.84
C PRO A 57 -8.36 -11.54 18.04
N GLU A 58 -8.22 -12.57 18.89
CA GLU A 58 -8.99 -12.74 20.12
C GLU A 58 -8.46 -11.86 21.26
N SER A 59 -7.18 -11.49 21.21
CA SER A 59 -6.55 -10.55 22.14
C SER A 59 -6.97 -9.09 21.92
N ILE A 60 -7.49 -8.78 20.74
CA ILE A 60 -7.91 -7.42 20.35
C ILE A 60 -9.31 -7.14 20.93
N PRO A 61 -9.51 -6.01 21.64
CA PRO A 61 -10.84 -5.64 22.13
C PRO A 61 -11.88 -5.64 21.01
N SER A 62 -13.09 -6.13 21.28
CA SER A 62 -14.20 -6.22 20.30
C SER A 62 -15.44 -5.40 20.68
N ASN A 63 -15.49 -4.86 21.90
CA ASN A 63 -16.69 -4.20 22.45
C ASN A 63 -17.00 -2.90 21.69
N ILE A 64 -18.18 -2.76 21.04
CA ILE A 64 -19.32 -1.89 21.45
C ILE A 64 -20.60 -2.18 20.64
N PHE A 65 -21.75 -1.96 21.29
CA PHE A 65 -23.07 -1.75 20.69
C PHE A 65 -23.06 -0.52 19.77
N LEU A 66 -23.07 -0.72 18.45
CA LEU A 66 -23.33 0.34 17.49
C LEU A 66 -24.81 0.72 17.64
N GLY A 67 -25.11 1.95 18.07
CA GLY A 67 -26.47 2.45 18.33
C GLY A 67 -27.46 2.40 17.15
N PHE A 68 -27.08 1.75 16.05
CA PHE A 68 -27.90 1.41 14.90
C PHE A 68 -27.76 -0.07 14.56
N GLY A 69 -28.11 -0.96 15.49
CA GLY A 69 -28.29 -2.39 15.22
C GLY A 69 -29.58 -2.74 14.47
N ASN A 70 -30.40 -1.74 14.11
CA ASN A 70 -31.78 -1.97 13.64
C ASN A 70 -31.98 -1.63 12.15
N GLY A 71 -31.13 -2.15 11.26
CA GLY A 71 -31.47 -2.35 9.84
C GLY A 71 -31.64 -1.12 8.94
N ASN A 72 -31.54 0.12 9.43
CA ASN A 72 -31.70 1.34 8.62
C ASN A 72 -30.36 1.86 8.10
N LEU A 73 -29.67 1.05 7.30
CA LEU A 73 -28.54 1.53 6.51
C LEU A 73 -29.03 2.40 5.35
N PRO A 74 -28.27 3.42 4.92
CA PRO A 74 -28.55 4.10 3.67
C PRO A 74 -28.46 3.12 2.50
N SER A 75 -29.20 3.38 1.42
CA SER A 75 -29.16 2.56 0.19
C SER A 75 -27.77 2.52 -0.45
N SER A 76 -26.96 3.54 -0.21
CA SER A 76 -25.55 3.61 -0.58
C SER A 76 -24.78 4.51 0.38
N TYR A 77 -23.52 4.18 0.64
CA TYR A 77 -22.60 5.04 1.39
C TYR A 77 -21.19 4.90 0.81
N SER A 78 -20.42 5.99 0.78
CA SER A 78 -19.06 5.97 0.26
C SER A 78 -18.16 6.94 1.00
N LEU A 79 -16.96 6.47 1.34
CA LEU A 79 -15.88 7.27 1.90
C LEU A 79 -14.84 7.68 0.85
N VAL A 80 -15.07 7.40 -0.44
CA VAL A 80 -14.10 7.67 -1.52
C VAL A 80 -13.66 9.14 -1.55
N ASN A 81 -14.56 10.08 -1.28
CA ASN A 81 -14.26 11.52 -1.23
C ASN A 81 -13.49 11.95 0.04
N ARG A 82 -13.07 10.99 0.86
CA ARG A 82 -12.25 11.15 2.08
C ARG A 82 -11.03 10.23 2.06
N LEU A 83 -10.88 9.39 1.04
CA LEU A 83 -9.66 8.61 0.83
C LEU A 83 -8.56 9.50 0.23
N PRO A 84 -7.28 9.26 0.58
CA PRO A 84 -6.17 9.87 -0.15
C PRO A 84 -6.15 9.40 -1.62
N PRO A 85 -5.34 10.04 -2.48
CA PRO A 85 -5.05 9.52 -3.81
C PRO A 85 -4.58 8.06 -3.75
N ILE A 86 -4.75 7.31 -4.84
CA ILE A 86 -4.26 5.93 -4.91
C ILE A 86 -2.74 5.93 -4.73
N GLY A 87 -2.28 5.19 -3.73
CA GLY A 87 -0.87 5.00 -3.41
C GLY A 87 -0.25 3.77 -4.07
N ASP A 88 1.05 3.58 -3.87
CA ASP A 88 1.81 2.45 -4.41
C ASP A 88 2.89 1.98 -3.41
N GLN A 89 2.75 0.76 -2.91
CA GLN A 89 3.73 0.15 -2.00
C GLN A 89 5.01 -0.32 -2.71
N GLY A 90 4.96 -0.46 -4.03
CA GLY A 90 6.02 -1.01 -4.87
C GLY A 90 6.35 -2.46 -4.50
N GLN A 91 7.63 -2.78 -4.54
CA GLN A 91 8.16 -4.13 -4.28
C GLN A 91 8.23 -4.52 -2.79
N TYR A 92 7.86 -3.63 -1.87
CA TYR A 92 8.00 -3.87 -0.44
C TYR A 92 6.73 -4.49 0.15
N GLY A 93 6.88 -5.41 1.10
CA GLY A 93 5.78 -6.03 1.85
C GLY A 93 5.21 -5.11 2.93
N THR A 94 4.79 -3.90 2.58
CA THR A 94 4.33 -2.86 3.52
C THR A 94 2.81 -2.62 3.45
N CYS A 95 2.06 -3.55 2.85
CA CYS A 95 0.61 -3.42 2.62
C CYS A 95 -0.17 -3.01 3.88
N VAL A 96 0.21 -3.53 5.05
CA VAL A 96 -0.43 -3.19 6.33
C VAL A 96 -0.27 -1.70 6.67
N THR A 97 0.91 -1.11 6.49
CA THR A 97 1.11 0.32 6.80
C THR A 97 0.53 1.24 5.75
N TRP A 98 0.35 0.76 4.52
CA TRP A 98 -0.46 1.43 3.50
C TRP A 98 -1.97 1.36 3.82
N ALA A 99 -2.48 0.23 4.29
CA ALA A 99 -3.88 0.09 4.66
C ALA A 99 -4.21 0.90 5.94
N ALA A 100 -3.52 0.60 7.04
CA ALA A 100 -3.81 1.17 8.36
C ALA A 100 -3.31 2.62 8.52
N GLY A 101 -2.12 2.92 7.99
CA GLY A 101 -1.56 4.27 8.02
C GLY A 101 -2.12 5.11 6.89
N TYR A 102 -1.63 4.88 5.68
CA TYR A 102 -1.91 5.76 4.54
C TYR A 102 -3.41 5.90 4.24
N ASN A 103 -4.16 4.80 4.13
CA ASN A 103 -5.59 4.89 3.83
C ASN A 103 -6.42 5.25 5.07
N LEU A 104 -6.46 4.36 6.07
CA LEU A 104 -7.34 4.50 7.22
C LEU A 104 -7.05 5.77 8.03
N LYS A 105 -5.81 5.99 8.49
CA LYS A 105 -5.49 7.15 9.33
C LYS A 105 -5.64 8.48 8.59
N THR A 106 -5.28 8.54 7.31
CA THR A 106 -5.55 9.73 6.48
C THR A 106 -7.04 10.01 6.36
N THR A 107 -7.87 9.00 6.13
CA THR A 107 -9.32 9.17 6.05
C THR A 107 -9.92 9.61 7.37
N LEU A 108 -9.48 9.08 8.50
CA LEU A 108 -9.90 9.56 9.82
C LEU A 108 -9.55 11.05 9.98
N ASN A 109 -8.33 11.46 9.65
CA ASN A 109 -7.92 12.86 9.72
C ASN A 109 -8.75 13.74 8.77
N ALA A 110 -9.07 13.24 7.57
CA ALA A 110 -9.92 13.94 6.61
C ALA A 110 -11.35 14.13 7.12
N LEU A 111 -11.90 13.14 7.82
CA LEU A 111 -13.21 13.23 8.46
C LEU A 111 -13.18 14.23 9.62
N ASP A 112 -12.19 14.15 10.49
CA ASP A 112 -12.05 15.04 11.67
C ASP A 112 -11.87 16.51 11.28
N ASN A 113 -11.17 16.78 10.17
CA ASN A 113 -10.86 18.13 9.70
C ASN A 113 -11.72 18.58 8.51
N ASN A 114 -12.69 17.76 8.09
CA ASN A 114 -13.52 17.98 6.91
C ASN A 114 -12.72 18.29 5.63
N TRP A 115 -11.61 17.58 5.41
CA TRP A 115 -10.79 17.72 4.21
C TRP A 115 -11.48 17.11 2.99
N THR A 116 -11.28 17.77 1.85
CA THR A 116 -11.75 17.33 0.54
C THR A 116 -10.71 16.46 -0.17
N THR A 117 -11.08 15.84 -1.29
CA THR A 117 -10.11 15.15 -2.16
C THR A 117 -9.00 16.09 -2.64
N ALA A 118 -9.30 17.37 -2.89
CA ALA A 118 -8.30 18.35 -3.31
C ALA A 118 -7.28 18.63 -2.20
N ASP A 119 -7.75 18.74 -0.96
CA ASP A 119 -6.90 18.87 0.22
C ASP A 119 -5.97 17.66 0.40
N LEU A 120 -6.51 16.48 0.15
CA LEU A 120 -5.80 15.21 0.27
C LEU A 120 -4.75 14.98 -0.81
N ASN A 121 -4.67 15.82 -1.86
CA ASN A 121 -3.52 15.80 -2.77
C ASN A 121 -2.24 16.34 -2.14
N ASN A 122 -2.32 17.01 -0.98
CA ASN A 122 -1.15 17.46 -0.25
C ASN A 122 -0.55 16.31 0.59
N PRO A 123 0.72 15.89 0.35
CA PRO A 123 1.37 14.84 1.13
C PRO A 123 1.46 15.15 2.63
N GLY A 124 1.48 16.42 3.03
CA GLY A 124 1.43 16.84 4.44
C GLY A 124 0.12 16.49 5.15
N ARG A 125 -0.91 16.07 4.41
CA ARG A 125 -2.21 15.63 4.94
C ARG A 125 -2.44 14.12 4.79
N GLN A 126 -1.43 13.39 4.31
CA GLN A 126 -1.47 11.94 4.15
C GLN A 126 -0.55 11.32 5.21
N ALA A 127 -0.98 10.28 5.91
CA ALA A 127 -0.10 9.57 6.84
C ALA A 127 0.99 8.79 6.07
N SER A 128 2.22 8.77 6.57
CA SER A 128 3.34 8.10 5.90
C SER A 128 3.37 6.60 6.21
N PRO A 129 3.28 5.71 5.18
CA PRO A 129 3.52 4.29 5.37
C PRO A 129 4.97 3.98 5.75
N LYS A 130 5.94 4.81 5.34
CA LYS A 130 7.36 4.64 5.65
C LYS A 130 7.63 4.91 7.13
N ASP A 131 7.18 6.05 7.64
CA ASP A 131 7.34 6.39 9.06
C ASP A 131 6.69 5.33 9.95
N LEU A 132 5.46 4.93 9.61
CA LEU A 132 4.77 3.89 10.36
C LEU A 132 5.53 2.55 10.30
N PHE A 133 5.97 2.11 9.11
CA PHE A 133 6.70 0.85 9.01
C PHE A 133 8.02 0.88 9.78
N LEU A 134 8.80 1.95 9.69
CA LEU A 134 10.10 2.02 10.37
C LEU A 134 9.99 2.20 11.88
N SER A 135 8.86 2.71 12.38
CA SER A 135 8.62 2.89 13.82
C SER A 135 8.16 1.60 14.51
N ILE A 136 7.68 0.60 13.77
CA ILE A 136 7.34 -0.70 14.34
C ILE A 136 8.62 -1.41 14.84
N PRO A 137 8.62 -1.98 16.06
CA PRO A 137 9.75 -2.72 16.60
C PRO A 137 10.30 -3.75 15.60
N ALA A 138 11.62 -3.81 15.44
CA ALA A 138 12.27 -4.61 14.39
C ALA A 138 11.92 -6.11 14.46
N ASN A 139 11.66 -6.64 15.66
CA ASN A 139 11.25 -8.04 15.87
C ASN A 139 9.79 -8.32 15.49
N LEU A 140 9.00 -7.29 15.18
CA LEU A 140 7.62 -7.38 14.71
C LEU A 140 7.50 -7.03 13.21
N ARG A 141 8.64 -6.91 12.52
CA ARG A 141 8.72 -6.65 11.08
C ARG A 141 9.43 -7.81 10.39
N GLY A 142 8.98 -8.12 9.19
CA GLY A 142 9.71 -9.02 8.30
C GLY A 142 11.03 -8.38 7.85
N SER A 143 12.06 -9.21 7.69
CA SER A 143 13.35 -8.78 7.13
C SER A 143 13.17 -8.17 5.75
N ASN A 144 14.03 -7.21 5.38
CA ASN A 144 13.99 -6.54 4.06
C ASN A 144 12.61 -5.97 3.70
N CYS A 145 11.95 -5.34 4.67
CA CYS A 145 10.61 -4.76 4.53
C CYS A 145 9.50 -5.78 4.18
N ASN A 146 9.65 -7.06 4.51
CA ASN A 146 8.75 -8.12 4.07
C ASN A 146 7.64 -8.42 5.09
N GLY A 147 6.80 -7.44 5.40
CA GLY A 147 5.60 -7.64 6.22
C GLY A 147 5.68 -7.05 7.62
N THR A 148 4.50 -6.88 8.18
CA THR A 148 4.19 -6.65 9.59
C THR A 148 2.74 -7.07 9.79
N ASN A 149 2.26 -7.11 11.03
CA ASN A 149 0.85 -7.36 11.31
C ASN A 149 0.09 -6.06 11.66
N PHE A 150 -1.25 -6.12 11.71
CA PHE A 150 -2.07 -4.93 11.96
C PHE A 150 -1.96 -4.44 13.40
N GLU A 151 -1.94 -5.36 14.36
CA GLU A 151 -1.84 -5.03 15.79
C GLU A 151 -0.62 -4.15 16.11
N PRO A 152 0.63 -4.49 15.73
CA PRO A 152 1.77 -3.63 16.02
C PRO A 152 1.72 -2.29 15.26
N ALA A 153 1.16 -2.25 14.06
CA ALA A 153 0.98 -0.99 13.32
C ALA A 153 -0.02 -0.05 14.04
N PHE A 154 -1.16 -0.59 14.49
CA PHE A 154 -2.12 0.17 15.27
C PHE A 154 -1.56 0.61 16.62
N GLN A 155 -0.84 -0.28 17.31
CA GLN A 155 -0.21 0.03 18.58
C GLN A 155 0.80 1.17 18.44
N GLN A 156 1.62 1.17 17.37
CA GLN A 156 2.51 2.30 17.08
C GLN A 156 1.75 3.60 16.83
N MET A 157 0.63 3.56 16.10
CA MET A 157 -0.19 4.76 15.90
C MET A 157 -0.83 5.27 17.20
N ILE A 158 -1.07 4.41 18.20
CA ILE A 158 -1.55 4.84 19.52
C ILE A 158 -0.42 5.47 20.33
N ASP A 159 0.67 4.73 20.52
CA ASP A 159 1.75 5.10 21.44
C ASP A 159 2.54 6.30 20.92
N ARG A 160 2.86 6.27 19.63
CA ARG A 160 3.71 7.27 18.97
C ARG A 160 2.90 8.18 18.06
N GLY A 161 1.95 7.63 17.32
CA GLY A 161 1.32 8.28 16.17
C GLY A 161 2.13 8.08 14.90
N VAL A 162 1.74 8.77 13.83
CA VAL A 162 2.34 8.63 12.49
C VAL A 162 2.55 10.00 11.83
N ALA A 163 3.75 10.24 11.32
CA ALA A 163 4.08 11.48 10.61
C ALA A 163 3.38 11.54 9.25
N SER A 164 3.30 12.74 8.66
CA SER A 164 2.80 12.89 7.30
C SER A 164 3.77 12.35 6.25
N LEU A 165 3.24 12.00 5.08
CA LEU A 165 4.00 11.63 3.89
C LEU A 165 4.86 12.80 3.39
N GLY A 166 4.44 14.05 3.67
CA GLY A 166 5.25 15.23 3.42
C GLY A 166 6.57 15.24 4.22
N THR A 167 6.52 14.80 5.47
CA THR A 167 7.69 14.75 6.36
C THR A 167 8.52 13.48 6.20
N ALA A 168 7.87 12.35 5.98
CA ALA A 168 8.52 11.08 5.69
C ALA A 168 8.04 10.51 4.34
N PRO A 169 8.58 10.99 3.20
CA PRO A 169 8.20 10.49 1.89
C PRO A 169 8.48 8.99 1.74
N TYR A 170 7.61 8.29 1.01
CA TYR A 170 7.76 6.86 0.73
C TYR A 170 8.82 6.61 -0.37
N THR A 171 10.08 6.91 -0.05
CA THR A 171 11.25 6.73 -0.92
C THR A 171 12.43 6.24 -0.08
N GLY A 172 13.40 5.57 -0.73
CA GLY A 172 14.62 5.12 -0.07
C GLY A 172 14.35 4.15 1.08
N MET A 173 13.47 3.16 0.89
CA MET A 173 13.13 2.17 1.91
C MET A 173 14.29 1.20 2.20
N GLY A 174 15.12 0.89 1.20
CA GLY A 174 16.27 0.00 1.37
C GLY A 174 15.85 -1.38 1.87
N ASP A 175 16.52 -1.86 2.91
CA ASP A 175 16.20 -3.08 3.64
C ASP A 175 15.30 -2.82 4.89
N CYS A 176 14.87 -1.57 5.07
CA CYS A 176 14.13 -1.08 6.22
C CYS A 176 14.85 -1.24 7.58
N SER A 177 16.19 -1.31 7.58
CA SER A 177 16.99 -1.33 8.81
C SER A 177 17.16 0.06 9.44
N GLN A 178 16.91 1.12 8.68
CA GLN A 178 16.96 2.49 9.18
C GLN A 178 15.89 2.79 10.24
N LEU A 179 16.21 3.73 11.14
CA LEU A 179 15.24 4.28 12.08
C LEU A 179 14.38 5.37 11.43
N PRO A 180 13.19 5.69 11.98
CA PRO A 180 12.42 6.85 11.56
C PRO A 180 13.21 8.15 11.73
N ASP A 181 13.00 9.09 10.82
CA ASP A 181 13.62 10.42 10.91
C ASP A 181 13.18 11.13 12.21
N ALA A 182 14.11 11.88 12.83
CA ALA A 182 13.83 12.55 14.09
C ALA A 182 12.70 13.58 13.99
N SER A 183 12.62 14.31 12.87
CA SER A 183 11.52 15.22 12.56
C SER A 183 10.17 14.50 12.45
N ALA A 184 10.15 13.31 11.83
CA ALA A 184 8.96 12.48 11.73
C ALA A 184 8.49 12.03 13.12
N THR A 185 9.42 11.69 14.01
CA THR A 185 9.08 11.30 15.40
C THR A 185 8.43 12.42 16.19
N GLN A 186 8.86 13.66 16.00
CA GLN A 186 8.24 14.80 16.68
C GLN A 186 6.85 15.12 16.11
N GLU A 187 6.67 15.08 14.79
CA GLU A 187 5.39 15.35 14.15
C GLU A 187 4.35 14.26 14.47
N ALA A 188 4.78 13.00 14.47
CA ALA A 188 3.91 11.84 14.69
C ALA A 188 3.09 11.94 15.98
N ALA A 189 3.65 12.53 17.04
CA ALA A 189 2.98 12.71 18.33
C ALA A 189 1.67 13.52 18.25
N ASN A 190 1.52 14.35 17.20
CA ASN A 190 0.30 15.14 16.96
C ASN A 190 -0.78 14.36 16.18
N ASN A 191 -0.47 13.17 15.69
CA ASN A 191 -1.32 12.40 14.80
C ASN A 191 -1.49 10.96 15.30
N ARG A 192 -1.95 10.86 16.55
CA ARG A 192 -2.21 9.58 17.22
C ARG A 192 -3.57 9.00 16.86
N LEU A 193 -3.66 7.68 16.99
CA LEU A 193 -4.92 6.95 17.05
C LEU A 193 -5.31 6.79 18.53
N ASN A 194 -6.60 6.87 18.83
CA ASN A 194 -7.06 6.72 20.22
C ASN A 194 -7.09 5.25 20.65
N ASN A 195 -7.63 4.39 19.80
CA ASN A 195 -7.74 2.95 19.99
C ASN A 195 -7.98 2.25 18.64
N PHE A 196 -7.85 0.92 18.64
CA PHE A 196 -8.35 0.05 17.58
C PHE A 196 -9.16 -1.08 18.20
N ARG A 197 -9.96 -1.75 17.38
CA ARG A 197 -10.73 -2.93 17.78
C ARG A 197 -10.93 -3.86 16.60
N LYS A 198 -11.16 -5.13 16.90
CA LYS A 198 -11.65 -6.10 15.93
C LYS A 198 -13.16 -5.94 15.77
N ILE A 199 -13.64 -6.13 14.55
CA ILE A 199 -15.06 -6.24 14.23
C ILE A 199 -15.33 -7.65 13.68
N ASN A 200 -16.57 -8.11 13.72
CA ASN A 200 -16.88 -9.39 13.08
C ASN A 200 -16.82 -9.25 11.56
N MET A 201 -16.43 -10.33 10.89
CA MET A 201 -16.48 -10.44 9.42
C MET A 201 -17.93 -10.67 8.94
N ASP A 202 -18.84 -9.83 9.41
CA ASP A 202 -20.24 -9.80 9.01
C ASP A 202 -20.48 -8.60 8.10
N VAL A 203 -21.15 -8.83 6.97
CA VAL A 203 -21.39 -7.80 5.95
C VAL A 203 -22.22 -6.65 6.51
N GLN A 204 -23.19 -6.94 7.37
CA GLN A 204 -24.05 -5.92 7.96
C GLN A 204 -23.29 -5.08 8.99
N GLU A 205 -22.42 -5.70 9.77
CA GLU A 205 -21.52 -5.00 10.70
C GLU A 205 -20.58 -4.06 9.93
N ILE A 206 -19.83 -4.56 8.95
CA ILE A 206 -18.91 -3.76 8.12
C ILE A 206 -19.63 -2.56 7.49
N LYS A 207 -20.81 -2.79 6.89
CA LYS A 207 -21.62 -1.69 6.33
C LYS A 207 -22.03 -0.67 7.39
N THR A 208 -22.37 -1.12 8.59
CA THR A 208 -22.73 -0.24 9.70
C THR A 208 -21.57 0.68 10.07
N TYR A 209 -20.34 0.14 10.21
CA TYR A 209 -19.14 0.97 10.46
C TYR A 209 -18.91 1.99 9.34
N ILE A 210 -18.88 1.54 8.08
CA ILE A 210 -18.62 2.41 6.94
C ILE A 210 -19.67 3.53 6.88
N SER A 211 -20.95 3.21 7.05
CA SER A 211 -22.07 4.19 7.05
C SER A 211 -21.99 5.23 8.16
N GLN A 212 -21.20 4.97 9.21
CA GLN A 212 -20.98 5.86 10.35
C GLN A 212 -19.66 6.64 10.25
N ASN A 213 -19.06 6.73 9.06
CA ASN A 213 -17.72 7.31 8.87
C ASN A 213 -16.62 6.60 9.66
N ARG A 214 -16.75 5.29 9.86
CA ARG A 214 -15.71 4.47 10.48
C ARG A 214 -15.13 3.55 9.40
N PRO A 215 -14.06 3.96 8.70
CA PRO A 215 -13.40 3.08 7.75
C PRO A 215 -12.86 1.83 8.47
N VAL A 216 -12.81 0.72 7.73
CA VAL A 216 -12.39 -0.61 8.20
C VAL A 216 -11.23 -1.07 7.33
N VAL A 217 -10.26 -1.75 7.93
CA VAL A 217 -9.16 -2.45 7.25
C VAL A 217 -9.09 -3.89 7.73
#